data_AF-A0A1Y1S1K7-F1
#
_entry.id   AF-A0A1Y1S1K7-F1
#
_cell.length_a   1.000
_cell.length_b   1.000
_cell.length_c   1.000
_cell.angle_alpha   90.00
_cell.angle_beta   90.00
_cell.angle_gamma   90.00
#
_symmetry.space_group_name_H-M   'P 1'
#
loop_
_entity.id
_entity.type
_entity.pdbx_description
1 polymer ?
#
loop_
_entity_poly.entity_id
_entity_poly.type
_entity_poly.pdbx_seq_one_letter_code
_entity_poly.pdbx_strand_id
1 'polypeptide(L)'
;MMNRPDLSGSWEEIWRSLESIEYLELDSLYEYITLLNNATIAAKIGYFLQQNQETLMVDDKFIAKLKNKKPNQPHYFSRSIRQKCHLIKEWNLMVPIEIVNHSWNDVL
;
A
#
# COMPACT_ATOMS: atom_id res chain seq x y z
N MET A 1 -10.34 3.55 -6.53
CA MET A 1 -10.31 2.41 -5.58
C MET A 1 -9.55 2.74 -4.29
N MET A 2 -8.27 3.13 -4.32
CA MET A 2 -7.46 3.39 -3.10
C MET A 2 -7.85 4.59 -2.20
N ASN A 3 -8.84 5.40 -2.60
CA ASN A 3 -9.26 6.60 -1.85
C ASN A 3 -10.48 6.40 -0.96
N ARG A 4 -11.22 5.29 -1.09
CA ARG A 4 -12.47 5.01 -0.37
C ARG A 4 -12.71 3.50 -0.17
N PRO A 5 -12.05 2.85 0.80
CA PRO A 5 -12.30 1.44 1.15
C PRO A 5 -13.71 1.20 1.76
N ASP A 6 -14.48 2.27 1.96
CA ASP A 6 -15.89 2.23 2.37
C ASP A 6 -16.87 1.92 1.22
N LEU A 7 -16.43 1.99 -0.05
CA LEU A 7 -17.29 1.85 -1.23
C LEU A 7 -16.88 0.72 -2.19
N SER A 8 -15.66 0.20 -2.07
CA SER A 8 -15.22 -1.09 -2.61
C SER A 8 -14.98 -1.97 -1.40
N GLY A 9 -15.47 -3.20 -1.35
CA GLY A 9 -15.42 -4.04 -0.15
C GLY A 9 -14.03 -4.14 0.48
N SER A 10 -14.01 -4.63 1.73
CA SER A 10 -12.88 -4.78 2.67
C SER A 10 -11.47 -4.69 2.08
N TRP A 11 -10.48 -4.21 2.84
CA TRP A 11 -9.07 -4.20 2.43
C TRP A 11 -8.58 -5.53 1.82
N GLU A 12 -9.16 -6.65 2.24
CA GLU A 12 -9.01 -7.98 1.62
C GLU A 12 -9.34 -8.02 0.13
N GLU A 13 -10.45 -7.43 -0.32
CA GLU A 13 -10.88 -7.45 -1.72
C GLU A 13 -9.91 -6.64 -2.59
N ILE A 14 -9.40 -5.53 -2.07
CA ILE A 14 -8.35 -4.74 -2.73
C ILE A 14 -7.07 -5.57 -2.84
N TRP A 15 -6.67 -6.26 -1.77
CA TRP A 15 -5.47 -7.07 -1.75
C TRP A 15 -5.57 -8.27 -2.70
N ARG A 16 -6.66 -9.05 -2.64
CA ARG A 16 -6.93 -10.19 -3.53
C ARG A 16 -7.05 -9.79 -4.99
N SER A 17 -7.72 -8.68 -5.29
CA SER A 17 -7.84 -8.19 -6.66
C SER A 17 -6.46 -7.85 -7.24
N LEU A 18 -5.58 -7.30 -6.42
CA LEU A 18 -4.22 -6.96 -6.83
C LEU A 18 -3.27 -8.17 -6.84
N GLU A 19 -3.47 -9.18 -5.99
CA GLU A 19 -2.75 -10.47 -6.05
C GLU A 19 -3.04 -11.23 -7.35
N SER A 20 -4.20 -11.01 -7.97
CA SER A 20 -4.55 -11.63 -9.26
C SER A 20 -3.79 -11.04 -10.46
N ILE A 21 -3.02 -9.97 -10.26
CA ILE A 21 -2.23 -9.33 -11.33
C ILE A 21 -0.90 -10.06 -11.49
N GLU A 22 -0.74 -10.80 -12.58
CA GLU A 22 0.50 -11.54 -12.89
C GLU A 22 1.64 -10.65 -13.40
N TYR A 23 1.34 -9.45 -13.91
CA TYR A 23 2.35 -8.52 -14.44
C TYR A 23 2.00 -7.06 -14.16
N LEU A 24 2.94 -6.33 -13.57
CA LEU A 24 2.82 -4.91 -13.27
C LEU A 24 3.89 -4.14 -14.04
N GLU A 25 3.47 -3.23 -14.92
CA GLU A 25 4.39 -2.33 -15.62
C GLU A 25 4.84 -1.21 -14.66
N LEU A 26 6.04 -1.38 -14.09
CA LEU A 26 6.55 -0.56 -13.00
C LEU A 26 6.83 0.89 -13.41
N ASP A 27 7.22 1.13 -14.66
CA ASP A 27 7.53 2.49 -15.12
C ASP A 27 6.26 3.33 -15.23
N SER A 28 5.20 2.79 -15.83
CA SER A 28 3.87 3.42 -15.91
C SER A 28 3.29 3.65 -14.52
N LEU A 29 3.45 2.70 -13.59
CA LEU A 29 3.01 2.88 -12.22
C LEU A 29 3.77 4.03 -11.54
N TYR A 30 5.09 4.09 -11.70
CA TYR A 30 5.89 5.16 -11.11
C TYR A 30 5.55 6.53 -11.68
N GLU A 31 5.31 6.63 -12.99
CA GLU A 31 4.83 7.85 -13.63
C GLU A 31 3.48 8.25 -13.06
N TYR A 32 2.53 7.33 -12.99
CA TYR A 32 1.20 7.59 -12.42
C TYR A 32 1.28 8.08 -10.96
N ILE A 33 2.07 7.42 -10.10
CA ILE A 33 2.28 7.84 -8.72
C ILE A 33 2.88 9.25 -8.65
N THR A 34 3.80 9.55 -9.58
CA THR A 34 4.43 10.87 -9.65
C THR A 34 3.43 11.94 -10.08
N LEU A 35 2.58 11.66 -11.07
CA LEU A 35 1.53 12.56 -11.54
C LEU A 35 0.48 12.87 -10.48
N LEU A 36 0.13 11.88 -9.64
CA LEU A 36 -0.80 12.09 -8.52
C LEU A 36 -0.30 13.11 -7.49
N ASN A 37 1.02 13.32 -7.40
CA ASN A 37 1.69 14.23 -6.45
C ASN A 37 1.13 14.13 -5.02
N ASN A 38 0.84 12.90 -4.58
CA ASN A 38 0.25 12.64 -3.28
C ASN A 38 1.10 11.65 -2.49
N ALA A 39 1.86 12.18 -1.56
CA ALA A 39 2.81 11.40 -0.75
C ALA A 39 2.14 10.26 0.03
N THR A 40 0.88 10.44 0.45
CA THR A 40 0.13 9.39 1.17
C THR A 40 -0.18 8.22 0.23
N ILE A 41 -0.59 8.51 -1.00
CA ILE A 41 -0.89 7.47 -1.99
C ILE A 41 0.40 6.74 -2.36
N ALA A 42 1.51 7.47 -2.59
CA ALA A 42 2.81 6.88 -2.84
C ALA A 42 3.24 5.92 -1.71
N ALA A 43 3.07 6.32 -0.45
CA ALA A 43 3.38 5.47 0.70
C ALA A 43 2.49 4.22 0.80
N LYS A 44 1.19 4.35 0.51
CA LYS A 44 0.27 3.20 0.49
C LYS A 44 0.64 2.19 -0.59
N ILE A 45 0.89 2.65 -1.81
CA ILE A 45 1.27 1.78 -2.93
C ILE A 45 2.63 1.15 -2.65
N GLY A 46 3.60 1.95 -2.20
CA GLY A 46 4.92 1.44 -1.88
C GLY A 46 4.90 0.39 -0.76
N TYR A 47 4.11 0.59 0.29
CA TYR A 47 3.90 -0.41 1.33
C TYR A 47 3.32 -1.71 0.75
N PHE A 48 2.27 -1.60 -0.06
CA PHE A 48 1.67 -2.75 -0.74
C PHE A 48 2.68 -3.50 -1.60
N LEU A 49 3.43 -2.80 -2.46
CA LEU A 49 4.44 -3.43 -3.31
C LEU A 49 5.55 -4.09 -2.49
N GLN A 50 5.96 -3.47 -1.37
CA GLN A 50 6.98 -4.04 -0.48
C GLN A 50 6.53 -5.38 0.14
N GLN A 51 5.24 -5.55 0.44
CA GLN A 51 4.69 -6.81 0.95
C GLN A 51 4.55 -7.90 -0.13
N ASN A 52 4.48 -7.51 -1.40
CA ASN A 52 4.21 -8.42 -2.53
C ASN A 52 5.37 -8.43 -3.55
N GLN A 53 6.60 -8.14 -3.11
CA GLN A 53 7.75 -7.96 -4.01
C GLN A 53 8.04 -9.19 -4.87
N GLU A 54 7.97 -10.38 -4.28
CA GLU A 54 8.23 -11.63 -5.00
C GLU A 54 7.17 -11.88 -6.08
N THR A 55 5.88 -11.79 -5.73
CA THR A 55 4.76 -12.03 -6.66
C THR A 55 4.73 -11.01 -7.80
N LEU A 56 5.01 -9.74 -7.50
CA LEU A 56 4.96 -8.65 -8.48
C LEU A 56 6.30 -8.37 -9.15
N MET A 57 7.33 -9.17 -8.85
CA MET A 57 8.70 -9.04 -9.36
C MET A 57 9.26 -7.61 -9.17
N VAL A 58 8.96 -7.00 -8.03
CA VAL A 58 9.40 -5.63 -7.70
C VAL A 58 10.75 -5.70 -6.99
N ASP A 59 11.74 -4.98 -7.52
CA ASP A 59 13.07 -4.91 -6.91
C ASP A 59 13.17 -3.85 -5.79
N ASP A 60 14.18 -4.02 -4.93
CA ASP A 60 14.46 -3.09 -3.83
C ASP A 60 14.74 -1.66 -4.31
N LYS A 61 15.28 -1.51 -5.53
CA LYS A 61 15.59 -0.19 -6.11
C LYS A 61 14.32 0.58 -6.39
N PHE A 62 13.29 -0.08 -6.91
CA PHE A 62 11.97 0.50 -7.14
C PHE A 62 11.32 0.91 -5.82
N ILE A 63 11.38 0.04 -4.81
CA ILE A 63 10.89 0.35 -3.46
C ILE A 63 11.61 1.59 -2.89
N ALA A 64 12.93 1.68 -3.03
CA ALA A 64 13.70 2.84 -2.58
C ALA A 64 13.28 4.14 -3.30
N LYS A 65 13.01 4.10 -4.61
CA LYS A 65 12.48 5.26 -5.38
C LYS A 65 11.14 5.73 -4.79
N LEU A 66 10.25 4.82 -4.44
CA LEU A 66 8.95 5.15 -3.84
C LEU A 66 9.08 5.68 -2.40
N LYS A 67 10.02 5.16 -1.61
CA LYS A 67 10.29 5.66 -0.24
C LYS A 67 10.71 7.14 -0.24
N ASN A 68 11.30 7.65 -1.31
CA ASN A 68 11.62 9.08 -1.46
C ASN A 68 10.39 9.98 -1.66
N LYS A 69 9.22 9.40 -1.96
CA LYS A 69 7.94 10.10 -2.14
C LYS A 69 7.00 10.00 -0.93
N LYS A 70 7.44 9.35 0.16
CA LYS A 70 6.63 9.15 1.36
C LYS A 70 6.29 10.48 2.04
N PRO A 71 5.23 10.56 2.87
CA PRO A 71 4.90 11.78 3.58
C PRO A 71 6.00 12.12 4.59
N ASN A 72 6.21 13.42 4.84
CA ASN A 72 7.20 13.90 5.81
C ASN A 72 6.81 13.56 7.27
N GLN A 73 5.54 13.24 7.51
CA GLN A 73 4.98 12.95 8.83
C GLN A 73 4.18 11.64 8.75
N PRO A 74 4.02 10.90 9.87
CA PRO A 74 3.16 9.73 9.91
C PRO A 74 1.73 10.04 9.47
N HIS A 75 1.26 9.36 8.42
CA HIS A 75 -0.11 9.47 7.91
C HIS A 75 -0.89 8.19 8.18
N TYR A 76 -2.20 8.30 8.39
CA TYR A 76 -3.06 7.11 8.52
C TYR A 76 -3.34 6.45 7.18
N PHE A 77 -3.20 5.13 7.13
CA PHE A 77 -3.52 4.31 5.96
C PHE A 77 -5.00 4.45 5.57
N SER A 78 -5.90 4.40 6.55
CA SER A 78 -7.30 4.77 6.36
C SER A 78 -7.65 5.96 7.24
N ARG A 79 -8.33 6.98 6.69
CA ARG A 79 -8.79 8.10 7.50
C ARG A 79 -9.90 7.69 8.49
N SER A 80 -10.67 6.66 8.17
CA SER A 80 -11.75 6.13 9.01
C SER A 80 -11.25 5.19 10.12
N ILE A 81 -10.05 4.61 9.98
CA ILE A 81 -9.47 3.67 10.95
C ILE A 81 -8.25 4.32 11.60
N ARG A 82 -8.41 4.79 12.84
CA ARG A 82 -7.35 5.46 13.61
C ARG A 82 -6.91 4.74 14.88
N GLN A 83 -7.58 3.65 15.22
CA GLN A 83 -7.28 2.80 16.36
C GLN A 83 -6.64 1.50 15.88
N LYS A 84 -5.89 0.83 16.76
CA LYS A 84 -5.24 -0.46 16.45
C LYS A 84 -4.40 -0.39 15.17
N CYS A 85 -3.54 0.63 15.07
CA CYS A 85 -2.60 0.78 13.96
C CYS A 85 -1.16 0.62 14.44
N HIS A 86 -0.31 0.06 13.58
CA HIS A 86 1.13 0.02 13.74
C HIS A 86 1.80 1.07 12.84
N LEU A 87 2.84 1.74 13.34
CA LEU A 87 3.63 2.66 12.53
C LEU A 87 4.66 1.90 11.70
N ILE A 88 4.46 1.85 10.38
CA ILE A 88 5.49 1.41 9.45
C ILE A 88 6.40 2.60 9.16
N LYS A 89 7.46 2.72 9.97
CA LYS A 89 8.39 3.87 9.96
C LYS A 89 9.00 4.13 8.59
N GLU A 90 9.33 3.09 7.84
CA GLU A 90 9.95 3.22 6.52
C GLU A 90 9.07 4.02 5.54
N TRP A 91 7.75 3.92 5.71
CA TRP A 91 6.72 4.53 4.87
C TRP A 91 6.01 5.73 5.52
N ASN A 92 6.34 6.07 6.78
CA ASN A 92 5.60 7.06 7.57
C ASN A 92 4.08 6.81 7.52
N LEU A 93 3.68 5.56 7.77
CA LEU A 93 2.30 5.12 7.58
C LEU A 93 1.79 4.38 8.82
N MET A 94 0.68 4.85 9.39
CA MET A 94 -0.07 4.16 10.45
C MET A 94 -1.01 3.15 9.79
N VAL A 95 -0.62 1.89 9.78
CA VAL A 95 -1.33 0.78 9.10
C VAL A 95 -2.16 0.00 10.12
N PRO A 96 -3.47 -0.22 9.89
CA PRO A 96 -4.31 -1.08 10.72
C PRO A 96 -3.67 -2.46 10.96
N ILE A 97 -3.74 -2.97 12.19
CA ILE A 97 -3.15 -4.26 12.56
C ILE A 97 -3.71 -5.42 11.73
N GLU A 98 -4.99 -5.36 11.34
CA GLU A 98 -5.60 -6.34 10.45
C GLU A 98 -4.87 -6.46 9.09
N ILE A 99 -4.33 -5.34 8.58
CA ILE A 99 -3.53 -5.28 7.35
C ILE A 99 -2.12 -5.78 7.60
N VAL A 100 -1.50 -5.38 8.72
CA VAL A 100 -0.15 -5.83 9.07
C VAL A 100 -0.10 -7.34 9.26
N ASN A 101 -1.14 -7.92 9.88
CA ASN A 101 -1.20 -9.33 10.20
C ASN A 101 -1.83 -10.18 9.09
N HIS A 102 -2.29 -9.58 7.98
CA HIS A 102 -3.06 -10.28 6.95
C HIS A 102 -4.23 -11.10 7.53
N SER A 103 -4.92 -10.57 8.55
CA SER A 103 -5.89 -11.32 9.37
C SER A 103 -7.13 -11.83 8.63
N TRP A 104 -7.30 -11.47 7.35
CA TRP A 104 -8.32 -12.04 6.46
C TRP A 104 -7.95 -13.44 5.94
N ASN A 105 -6.66 -13.82 5.98
CA ASN A 105 -6.21 -15.16 5.60
C ASN A 105 -6.55 -16.22 6.66
N ASP A 106 -6.99 -15.80 7.85
CA ASP A 106 -7.33 -16.69 8.97
C ASP A 106 -8.77 -17.25 8.87
N VAL A 107 -9.56 -16.86 7.86
CA VAL A 107 -10.89 -17.42 7.61
C VAL A 107 -10.77 -18.54 6.55
N LEU A 108 -10.37 -19.73 7.00
CA LEU A 108 -10.45 -20.99 6.26
C LEU A 108 -11.45 -21.94 6.94
#